data_AF-A0A430LGJ6-F1
#
_entry.id   AF-A0A430LGJ6-F1
#
_cell.length_a   1.000
_cell.length_b   1.000
_cell.length_c   1.000
_cell.angle_alpha   90.00
_cell.angle_beta   90.00
_cell.angle_gamma   90.00
#
_symmetry.space_group_name_H-M   'P 1'
#
loop_
_entity.id
_entity.type
_entity.pdbx_description
1 polymer ?
#
loop_
_entity_poly.entity_id
_entity_poly.type
_entity_poly.pdbx_seq_one_letter_code
_entity_poly.pdbx_strand_id
1 'polypeptide(L)'
;MASPPPQPEPPSAVEGENSEAPETDLGPPPALPASLQGIAKPGKGRRGKKSLINRGPTALPKNRGNGFEEYFADPPMTPDEANEEKNEIYSPYIPFTERIQSCIQRFRSRRRLQGDRTLYFNEYLFLGGVDCNPGAFGGLGRQDLKDLTPAERREATATDIVYGTTAAGDRFYNGDDEAWTVDFAGVAAGFISVSLVQLTSFEHQRMMTGIDTVINFLRYILHHDVCPEFEDDVKAALRVCDTACVEWPMVRKLYTVLPGNFNLAAADLFCPAETAESAWSFQQYKRPDDFDPKSVFFSAIALMDEPELFGRICTKEPKLEREFTCTIELVEVFRPSEDMIKRVKSLVIGDNPFEHIPVGKAIFKQGTIEDDWETPAFPWPIAEDTMTLFFDDNILECMAPGMKATATIYELDAGLRFVKSVEIIVPSFYTYLPQELMRGYKEPRDSDRPAPSIHDPDAEEKQHAAAAKDG
;
A
#
# COMPACT_ATOMS: atom_id res chain seq x y z
N MET A 1 -51.26 11.67 14.81
CA MET A 1 -51.06 10.57 15.77
C MET A 1 -51.41 9.27 15.07
N ALA A 2 -50.40 8.47 14.74
CA ALA A 2 -50.55 7.08 14.32
C ALA A 2 -49.23 6.38 14.66
N SER A 3 -49.30 5.42 15.58
CA SER A 3 -48.16 4.65 16.07
C SER A 3 -47.67 3.65 15.01
N PRO A 4 -46.35 3.35 14.97
CA PRO A 4 -45.82 2.32 14.08
C PRO A 4 -46.18 0.90 14.56
N PRO A 5 -46.25 -0.09 13.64
CA PRO A 5 -46.61 -1.48 13.97
C PRO A 5 -45.46 -2.23 14.68
N PRO A 6 -45.76 -3.29 15.45
CA PRO A 6 -44.77 -4.01 16.27
C PRO A 6 -43.86 -4.91 15.42
N GLN A 7 -42.59 -5.01 15.83
CA GLN A 7 -41.60 -5.94 15.27
C GLN A 7 -41.83 -7.38 15.77
N PRO A 8 -41.51 -8.41 14.96
CA PRO A 8 -41.68 -9.81 15.35
C PRO A 8 -40.54 -10.31 16.27
N GLU A 9 -40.93 -11.09 17.29
CA GLU A 9 -40.04 -11.76 18.24
C GLU A 9 -39.21 -12.90 17.60
N PRO A 10 -38.01 -13.21 18.13
CA PRO A 10 -37.18 -14.31 17.63
C PRO A 10 -37.70 -15.68 18.09
N PRO A 11 -37.58 -16.75 17.27
CA PRO A 11 -38.09 -18.06 17.63
C PRO A 11 -37.23 -18.76 18.69
N SER A 12 -37.95 -19.40 19.62
CA SER A 12 -37.47 -20.19 20.74
C SER A 12 -36.77 -21.48 20.31
N ALA A 13 -35.79 -21.91 21.10
CA ALA A 13 -35.01 -23.12 20.91
C ALA A 13 -35.89 -24.37 21.02
N VAL A 14 -35.81 -25.25 20.02
CA VAL A 14 -36.41 -26.59 20.04
C VAL A 14 -35.29 -27.59 20.28
N GLU A 15 -35.41 -28.35 21.37
CA GLU A 15 -34.62 -29.52 21.68
C GLU A 15 -34.82 -30.59 20.58
N GLY A 16 -33.72 -31.11 20.04
CA GLY A 16 -33.72 -32.08 18.94
C GLY A 16 -32.74 -33.20 19.22
N GLU A 17 -33.31 -34.39 19.35
CA GLU A 17 -32.79 -35.71 19.69
C GLU A 17 -31.51 -36.19 18.99
N ASN A 18 -30.78 -37.05 19.71
CA ASN A 18 -29.71 -37.92 19.24
C ASN A 18 -30.14 -38.79 18.04
N SER A 19 -29.33 -38.81 16.99
CA SER A 19 -29.32 -39.91 16.02
C SER A 19 -27.89 -40.18 15.54
N GLU A 20 -27.38 -41.36 15.92
CA GLU A 20 -26.13 -41.96 15.44
C GLU A 20 -26.18 -42.25 13.94
N ALA A 21 -25.05 -42.09 13.24
CA ALA A 21 -24.82 -42.53 11.87
C ALA A 21 -23.61 -43.51 11.84
N PRO A 22 -23.57 -44.45 10.88
CA PRO A 22 -23.05 -45.80 11.11
C PRO A 22 -21.54 -45.97 10.89
N GLU A 23 -20.97 -46.91 11.66
CA GLU A 23 -19.61 -47.43 11.54
C GLU A 23 -19.41 -48.17 10.20
N THR A 24 -18.35 -47.84 9.47
CA THR A 24 -17.82 -48.65 8.39
C THR A 24 -16.65 -49.50 8.90
N ASP A 25 -16.88 -50.81 8.86
CA ASP A 25 -15.96 -51.90 9.19
C ASP A 25 -14.75 -51.90 8.23
N LEU A 26 -13.59 -51.47 8.74
CA LEU A 26 -12.30 -51.72 8.13
C LEU A 26 -11.49 -52.56 9.12
N GLY A 27 -11.34 -53.84 8.77
CA GLY A 27 -10.62 -54.84 9.56
C GLY A 27 -9.18 -54.45 9.91
N PRO A 28 -8.55 -55.20 10.85
CA PRO A 28 -7.32 -54.77 11.49
C PRO A 28 -6.14 -54.69 10.51
N PRO A 29 -5.30 -53.64 10.60
CA PRO A 29 -4.09 -53.54 9.79
C PRO A 29 -3.07 -54.63 10.15
N PRO A 30 -2.24 -55.07 9.20
CA PRO A 30 -1.31 -56.19 9.38
C PRO A 30 -0.24 -55.88 10.43
N ALA A 31 0.13 -56.92 11.20
CA ALA A 31 1.10 -56.85 12.28
C ALA A 31 2.52 -56.56 11.77
N LEU A 32 3.17 -55.55 12.35
CA LEU A 32 4.60 -55.30 12.24
C LEU A 32 5.41 -56.28 13.12
N PRO A 33 6.64 -56.64 12.72
CA PRO A 33 7.43 -57.72 13.31
C PRO A 33 7.87 -57.51 14.77
N ALA A 34 8.09 -58.64 15.44
CA ALA A 34 8.29 -58.81 16.89
C ALA A 34 9.61 -58.29 17.49
N SER A 35 10.24 -57.25 16.93
CA SER A 35 11.54 -56.76 17.40
C SER A 35 11.52 -55.55 18.34
N LEU A 36 10.35 -54.97 18.69
CA LEU A 36 10.30 -53.79 19.56
C LEU A 36 9.10 -53.77 20.54
N GLN A 37 8.81 -54.90 21.20
CA GLN A 37 7.95 -54.94 22.39
C GLN A 37 8.75 -55.20 23.67
N GLY A 38 8.72 -54.21 24.56
CA GLY A 38 9.13 -54.28 25.97
C GLY A 38 9.35 -52.84 26.46
N ILE A 39 8.73 -52.30 27.50
CA ILE A 39 7.93 -52.82 28.61
C ILE A 39 6.92 -51.71 28.99
N ALA A 40 5.66 -52.06 29.18
CA ALA A 40 4.65 -51.15 29.73
C ALA A 40 4.54 -51.28 31.26
N LYS A 41 4.46 -50.14 31.97
CA LYS A 41 3.55 -49.78 33.10
C LYS A 41 4.09 -48.55 33.86
N PRO A 42 3.27 -47.80 34.63
CA PRO A 42 1.83 -47.50 34.54
C PRO A 42 1.56 -45.97 34.52
N GLY A 43 0.27 -45.60 34.41
CA GLY A 43 -0.17 -44.25 34.09
C GLY A 43 -0.21 -43.18 35.20
N LYS A 44 -0.42 -41.95 34.70
CA LYS A 44 -1.03 -40.74 35.30
C LYS A 44 -0.51 -40.27 36.68
N GLY A 45 0.48 -39.38 36.62
CA GLY A 45 0.42 -38.12 37.37
C GLY A 45 -0.25 -37.05 36.49
N ARG A 46 -1.38 -36.50 36.96
CA ARG A 46 -2.13 -35.41 36.31
C ARG A 46 -1.20 -34.19 36.22
N ARG A 47 -0.46 -34.02 35.11
CA ARG A 47 0.28 -32.78 34.85
C ARG A 47 -0.76 -31.67 34.77
N GLY A 48 -0.76 -30.83 35.80
CA GLY A 48 -1.65 -29.69 35.94
C GLY A 48 -1.71 -28.92 34.63
N LYS A 49 -2.91 -28.45 34.28
CA LYS A 49 -3.11 -27.44 33.25
C LYS A 49 -2.07 -26.35 33.50
N LYS A 50 -1.03 -26.27 32.66
CA LYS A 50 -0.26 -25.04 32.46
C LYS A 50 -1.20 -24.06 31.75
N SER A 51 -2.14 -23.58 32.55
CA SER A 51 -3.23 -22.69 32.22
C SER A 51 -2.65 -21.29 32.10
N LEU A 52 -2.72 -20.71 30.90
CA LEU A 52 -2.79 -19.26 30.59
C LEU A 52 -1.74 -18.27 31.13
N ILE A 53 -1.06 -18.54 32.23
CA ILE A 53 -0.24 -17.55 32.96
C ILE A 53 1.08 -17.22 32.25
N ASN A 54 1.62 -18.13 31.43
CA ASN A 54 2.92 -17.94 30.77
C ASN A 54 2.86 -17.24 29.40
N ARG A 55 1.72 -16.72 28.97
CA ARG A 55 1.59 -16.04 27.67
C ARG A 55 1.37 -14.53 27.76
N GLY A 56 1.35 -13.98 28.98
CA GLY A 56 0.74 -12.68 29.21
C GLY A 56 -0.79 -12.83 29.25
N PRO A 57 -1.48 -12.17 30.20
CA PRO A 57 -2.92 -12.33 30.41
C PRO A 57 -3.80 -11.99 29.19
N THR A 58 -3.25 -11.27 28.20
CA THR A 58 -3.95 -10.78 27.00
C THR A 58 -3.57 -11.47 25.68
N ALA A 59 -2.67 -12.46 25.70
CA ALA A 59 -2.31 -13.18 24.46
C ALA A 59 -3.44 -14.11 24.00
N LEU A 60 -3.76 -14.05 22.69
CA LEU A 60 -4.82 -14.86 22.10
C LEU A 60 -4.59 -16.37 22.36
N PRO A 61 -5.58 -17.10 22.91
CA PRO A 61 -5.54 -18.55 22.96
C PRO A 61 -5.32 -19.11 21.55
N LYS A 62 -4.54 -20.20 21.42
CA LYS A 62 -4.23 -20.81 20.11
C LYS A 62 -5.46 -21.20 19.28
N ASN A 63 -6.62 -21.35 19.94
CA ASN A 63 -7.90 -21.73 19.36
C ASN A 63 -8.81 -20.52 19.05
N ARG A 64 -8.43 -19.31 19.49
CA ARG A 64 -9.02 -18.06 19.02
C ARG A 64 -8.19 -17.59 17.83
N GLY A 65 -8.81 -16.79 16.97
CA GLY A 65 -8.28 -16.31 15.70
C GLY A 65 -6.87 -15.70 15.73
N ASN A 66 -6.39 -15.23 14.57
CA ASN A 66 -5.08 -14.60 14.45
C ASN A 66 -5.07 -13.11 14.85
N GLY A 67 -6.25 -12.49 15.09
CA GLY A 67 -6.35 -11.07 15.45
C GLY A 67 -6.61 -10.14 14.27
N PHE A 68 -6.87 -10.70 13.08
CA PHE A 68 -7.16 -10.00 11.83
C PHE A 68 -8.51 -10.42 11.22
N GLU A 69 -9.37 -11.07 11.99
CA GLU A 69 -10.74 -11.35 11.57
C GLU A 69 -11.57 -10.04 11.51
N GLU A 70 -12.52 -9.95 10.57
CA GLU A 70 -13.33 -8.75 10.29
C GLU A 70 -14.05 -8.15 11.52
N TYR A 71 -14.43 -9.01 12.48
CA TYR A 71 -15.09 -8.62 13.73
C TYR A 71 -14.21 -8.84 14.96
N PHE A 72 -12.90 -8.93 14.77
CA PHE A 72 -11.97 -9.09 15.88
C PHE A 72 -11.99 -7.83 16.75
N ALA A 73 -12.38 -8.00 18.01
CA ALA A 73 -12.25 -6.99 19.05
C ALA A 73 -11.24 -7.46 20.08
N ASP A 74 -10.35 -6.57 20.51
CA ASP A 74 -9.49 -6.86 21.64
C ASP A 74 -10.33 -7.15 22.88
N PRO A 75 -9.96 -8.16 23.69
CA PRO A 75 -10.63 -8.41 24.94
C PRO A 75 -10.50 -7.16 25.84
N PRO A 76 -11.56 -6.81 26.60
CA PRO A 76 -11.50 -5.66 27.50
C PRO A 76 -10.37 -5.85 28.50
N MET A 77 -9.61 -4.77 28.71
CA MET A 77 -8.48 -4.75 29.62
C MET A 77 -8.97 -4.71 31.07
N THR A 78 -8.27 -5.40 31.96
CA THR A 78 -8.55 -5.29 33.40
C THR A 78 -8.08 -3.92 33.94
N PRO A 79 -8.67 -3.40 35.02
CA PRO A 79 -8.25 -2.12 35.60
C PRO A 79 -6.76 -2.08 35.97
N ASP A 80 -6.20 -3.19 36.46
CA ASP A 80 -4.79 -3.29 36.84
C ASP A 80 -3.88 -3.21 35.61
N GLU A 81 -4.23 -3.91 34.52
CA GLU A 81 -3.51 -3.83 33.24
C GLU A 81 -3.57 -2.43 32.64
N ALA A 82 -4.73 -1.77 32.70
CA ALA A 82 -4.88 -0.39 32.21
C ALA A 82 -4.05 0.59 33.04
N ASN A 83 -3.94 0.36 34.34
CA ASN A 83 -3.09 1.14 35.22
C ASN A 83 -1.59 0.89 34.96
N GLU A 84 -1.19 -0.36 34.72
CA GLU A 84 0.18 -0.72 34.33
C GLU A 84 0.55 -0.05 33.00
N GLU A 85 -0.29 -0.21 31.97
CA GLU A 85 -0.03 0.40 30.66
C GLU A 85 0.07 1.92 30.75
N LYS A 86 -0.87 2.58 31.45
CA LYS A 86 -0.86 4.04 31.57
C LYS A 86 0.31 4.60 32.38
N ASN A 87 0.67 3.97 33.49
CA ASN A 87 1.62 4.57 34.44
C ASN A 87 3.04 4.02 34.33
N GLU A 88 3.22 2.81 33.81
CA GLU A 88 4.51 2.10 33.81
C GLU A 88 5.08 1.86 32.41
N ILE A 89 4.25 1.84 31.36
CA ILE A 89 4.71 1.46 30.00
C ILE A 89 4.54 2.61 29.01
N TYR A 90 3.37 3.25 28.98
CA TYR A 90 3.02 4.33 28.07
C TYR A 90 2.93 5.69 28.79
N SER A 91 3.49 5.77 29.99
CA SER A 91 3.54 7.03 30.74
C SER A 91 4.20 8.14 29.91
N PRO A 92 3.62 9.36 29.87
CA PRO A 92 4.21 10.52 29.20
C PRO A 92 5.66 10.81 29.59
N TYR A 93 6.09 10.37 30.78
CA TYR A 93 7.45 10.55 31.31
C TYR A 93 8.48 9.54 30.77
N ILE A 94 8.04 8.49 30.07
CA ILE A 94 8.90 7.54 29.39
C ILE A 94 9.18 8.08 27.97
N PRO A 95 10.42 8.02 27.45
CA PRO A 95 10.71 8.46 26.08
C PRO A 95 9.83 7.77 25.03
N PHE A 96 9.47 8.49 23.97
CA PHE A 96 8.64 7.95 22.89
C PHE A 96 9.22 6.67 22.29
N THR A 97 10.55 6.62 22.10
CA THR A 97 11.30 5.46 21.58
C THR A 97 11.02 4.18 22.38
N GLU A 98 11.04 4.26 23.71
CA GLU A 98 10.75 3.14 24.60
C GLU A 98 9.26 2.74 24.57
N ARG A 99 8.36 3.73 24.53
CA ARG A 99 6.91 3.50 24.43
C ARG A 99 6.55 2.77 23.14
N ILE A 100 7.02 3.27 21.99
CA ILE A 100 6.66 2.69 20.69
C ILE A 100 7.32 1.31 20.48
N GLN A 101 8.57 1.12 20.93
CA GLN A 101 9.19 -0.20 20.93
C GLN A 101 8.38 -1.22 21.75
N SER A 102 7.98 -0.84 22.97
CA SER A 102 7.14 -1.68 23.83
C SER A 102 5.79 -1.98 23.19
N CYS A 103 5.18 -1.00 22.51
CA CYS A 103 3.96 -1.17 21.73
C CYS A 103 4.13 -2.21 20.61
N ILE A 104 5.17 -2.09 19.78
CA ILE A 104 5.43 -3.02 18.67
C ILE A 104 5.58 -4.46 19.19
N GLN A 105 6.40 -4.66 20.23
CA GLN A 105 6.61 -5.99 20.81
C GLN A 105 5.32 -6.57 21.41
N ARG A 106 4.53 -5.74 22.10
CA ARG A 106 3.23 -6.15 22.64
C ARG A 106 2.24 -6.48 21.52
N PHE A 107 2.18 -5.68 20.46
CA PHE A 107 1.36 -5.94 19.28
C PHE A 107 1.69 -7.29 18.63
N ARG A 108 2.98 -7.57 18.37
CA ARG A 108 3.43 -8.88 17.84
C ARG A 108 3.13 -10.04 18.77
N SER A 109 3.10 -9.81 20.08
CA SER A 109 2.74 -10.86 21.05
C SER A 109 1.24 -11.15 21.09
N ARG A 110 0.41 -10.12 20.86
CA ARG A 110 -1.06 -10.20 20.89
C ARG A 110 -1.64 -10.63 19.54
N ARG A 111 -0.99 -10.27 18.42
CA ARG A 111 -1.39 -10.61 17.05
C ARG A 111 -0.54 -11.75 16.50
N ARG A 112 -1.17 -12.71 15.83
CA ARG A 112 -0.44 -13.78 15.14
C ARG A 112 -0.19 -13.35 13.70
N LEU A 113 0.87 -12.56 13.48
CA LEU A 113 1.38 -12.27 12.14
C LEU A 113 1.80 -13.60 11.48
N GLN A 114 1.14 -13.98 10.39
CA GLN A 114 1.38 -15.21 9.64
C GLN A 114 1.50 -14.87 8.16
N GLY A 115 2.33 -15.64 7.43
CA GLY A 115 2.55 -15.43 6.00
C GLY A 115 3.02 -14.01 5.70
N ASP A 116 2.43 -13.41 4.67
CA ASP A 116 2.82 -12.12 4.14
C ASP A 116 2.64 -10.95 5.13
N ARG A 117 1.76 -11.07 6.13
CA ARG A 117 1.56 -10.00 7.14
C ARG A 117 2.83 -9.70 7.94
N THR A 118 3.67 -10.71 8.19
CA THR A 118 4.96 -10.50 8.86
C THR A 118 5.90 -9.67 7.98
N LEU A 119 5.92 -9.93 6.67
CA LEU A 119 6.73 -9.20 5.70
C LEU A 119 6.24 -7.74 5.59
N TYR A 120 4.93 -7.54 5.43
CA TYR A 120 4.32 -6.21 5.33
C TYR A 120 4.56 -5.37 6.58
N PHE A 121 4.37 -5.95 7.76
CA PHE A 121 4.57 -5.23 9.01
C PHE A 121 6.04 -4.87 9.24
N ASN A 122 6.96 -5.78 8.94
CA ASN A 122 8.40 -5.49 9.05
C ASN A 122 8.81 -4.36 8.09
N GLU A 123 8.29 -4.35 6.86
CA GLU A 123 8.63 -3.29 5.90
C GLU A 123 8.06 -1.93 6.33
N TYR A 124 6.81 -1.91 6.81
CA TYR A 124 6.20 -0.69 7.39
C TYR A 124 7.05 -0.14 8.56
N LEU A 125 7.49 -1.01 9.47
CA LEU A 125 8.34 -0.63 10.59
C LEU A 125 9.72 -0.14 10.14
N PHE A 126 10.35 -0.80 9.17
CA PHE A 126 11.62 -0.39 8.59
C PHE A 126 11.56 1.04 8.02
N LEU A 127 10.50 1.36 7.27
CA LEU A 127 10.27 2.69 6.73
C LEU A 127 10.03 3.74 7.83
N GLY A 128 9.45 3.34 8.96
CA GLY A 128 9.36 4.15 10.17
C GLY A 128 10.66 4.25 10.96
N GLY A 129 11.78 3.78 10.42
CA GLY A 129 13.09 3.86 11.06
C GLY A 129 13.33 2.82 12.16
N VAL A 130 12.55 1.75 12.21
CA VAL A 130 12.72 0.66 13.19
C VAL A 130 13.63 -0.42 12.61
N ASP A 131 14.65 -0.84 13.36
CA ASP A 131 15.48 -1.98 12.95
C ASP A 131 14.75 -3.29 13.27
N CYS A 132 14.34 -4.00 12.21
CA CYS A 132 13.66 -5.29 12.29
C CYS A 132 14.61 -6.48 12.10
N ASN A 133 15.92 -6.26 12.05
CA ASN A 133 16.89 -7.34 11.89
C ASN A 133 16.99 -8.17 13.19
N PRO A 134 17.18 -9.50 13.08
CA PRO A 134 17.45 -10.32 14.25
C PRO A 134 18.74 -9.82 14.93
N GLY A 135 18.61 -9.23 16.11
CA GLY A 135 19.76 -8.70 16.85
C GLY A 135 20.84 -9.77 17.11
N ALA A 136 22.10 -9.33 17.20
CA ALA A 136 23.25 -10.19 17.51
C ALA A 136 23.13 -10.92 18.88
N PHE A 137 22.18 -10.51 19.72
CA PHE A 137 21.85 -11.14 21.01
C PHE A 137 20.84 -12.30 20.92
N GLY A 138 20.39 -12.70 19.71
CA GLY A 138 19.55 -13.88 19.48
C GLY A 138 20.22 -15.24 19.82
N GLY A 139 21.41 -15.23 20.42
CA GLY A 139 22.19 -16.40 20.81
C GLY A 139 21.96 -16.91 22.25
N LEU A 140 21.01 -16.34 23.01
CA LEU A 140 20.67 -16.87 24.34
C LEU A 140 20.11 -18.30 24.23
N GLY A 141 20.71 -19.22 24.98
CA GLY A 141 20.31 -20.61 24.96
C GLY A 141 18.88 -20.80 25.47
N ARG A 142 18.21 -21.88 25.04
CA ARG A 142 16.89 -22.29 25.58
C ARG A 142 16.85 -22.46 27.10
N GLN A 143 18.00 -22.54 27.76
CA GLN A 143 18.14 -22.57 29.21
C GLN A 143 18.13 -21.16 29.82
N ASP A 144 18.89 -20.22 29.27
CA ASP A 144 18.98 -18.84 29.78
C ASP A 144 17.64 -18.11 29.69
N LEU A 145 16.86 -18.38 28.64
CA LEU A 145 15.51 -17.81 28.50
C LEU A 145 14.54 -18.31 29.59
N LYS A 146 14.77 -19.49 30.21
CA LYS A 146 13.82 -20.08 31.19
C LYS A 146 13.79 -19.35 32.51
N ASP A 147 14.90 -18.71 32.88
CA ASP A 147 15.06 -18.04 34.17
C ASP A 147 14.63 -16.57 34.13
N LEU A 148 14.36 -16.04 32.93
CA LEU A 148 13.80 -14.71 32.70
C LEU A 148 12.28 -14.68 32.89
N THR A 149 11.77 -13.57 33.42
CA THR A 149 10.33 -13.26 33.45
C THR A 149 9.76 -13.19 32.03
N PRO A 150 8.43 -13.30 31.85
CA PRO A 150 7.81 -13.14 30.53
C PRO A 150 8.08 -11.77 29.88
N ALA A 151 8.35 -10.72 30.65
CA ALA A 151 8.73 -9.40 30.13
C ALA A 151 10.20 -9.40 29.67
N GLU A 152 11.13 -9.84 30.52
CA GLU A 152 12.56 -9.91 30.18
C GLU A 152 12.85 -10.89 29.03
N ARG A 153 12.11 -11.99 28.94
CA ARG A 153 12.22 -12.91 27.79
C ARG A 153 11.76 -12.26 26.48
N ARG A 154 10.73 -11.41 26.53
CA ARG A 154 10.22 -10.69 25.36
C ARG A 154 11.27 -9.68 24.90
N GLU A 155 11.83 -8.92 25.82
CA GLU A 155 12.92 -7.98 25.53
C GLU A 155 14.17 -8.70 24.98
N ALA A 156 14.60 -9.81 25.59
CA ALA A 156 15.74 -10.59 25.14
C ALA A 156 15.53 -11.31 23.78
N THR A 157 14.29 -11.41 23.29
CA THR A 157 13.96 -11.99 21.98
C THR A 157 13.37 -10.99 21.01
N ALA A 158 13.35 -9.71 21.38
CA ALA A 158 12.84 -8.65 20.54
C ALA A 158 13.72 -8.51 19.30
N THR A 159 13.09 -8.52 18.13
CA THR A 159 13.73 -8.27 16.84
C THR A 159 13.50 -6.86 16.34
N ASP A 160 12.61 -6.11 17.00
CA ASP A 160 12.22 -4.77 16.62
C ASP A 160 12.88 -3.80 17.61
N ILE A 161 13.91 -3.10 17.15
CA ILE A 161 14.71 -2.16 17.94
C ILE A 161 14.43 -0.74 17.46
N VAL A 162 14.04 0.13 18.39
CA VAL A 162 13.92 1.56 18.20
C VAL A 162 15.03 2.20 19.01
N TYR A 163 15.98 2.83 18.34
CA TYR A 163 17.13 3.37 19.04
C TYR A 163 16.72 4.66 19.77
N GLY A 164 17.13 4.77 21.04
CA GLY A 164 17.02 6.02 21.82
C GLY A 164 18.37 6.72 21.99
N THR A 165 19.36 6.34 21.18
CA THR A 165 20.73 6.84 21.23
C THR A 165 21.33 6.81 19.83
N THR A 166 22.44 7.53 19.61
CA THR A 166 23.17 7.60 18.34
C THR A 166 23.79 6.27 17.87
N ALA A 167 23.65 5.19 18.63
CA ALA A 167 24.17 3.86 18.29
C ALA A 167 23.58 3.26 16.98
N ALA A 168 22.49 3.83 16.49
CA ALA A 168 21.86 3.47 15.22
C ALA A 168 22.58 4.03 13.98
N GLY A 169 23.50 4.97 14.17
CA GLY A 169 23.96 5.87 13.11
C GLY A 169 22.79 6.68 12.52
N ASP A 170 22.93 7.07 11.25
CA ASP A 170 21.93 7.85 10.52
C ASP A 170 20.88 6.97 9.82
N ARG A 171 20.95 5.64 10.00
CA ARG A 171 20.14 4.66 9.26
C ARG A 171 18.76 4.41 9.84
N PHE A 172 18.63 4.51 11.15
CA PHE A 172 17.40 4.19 11.88
C PHE A 172 17.07 5.33 12.82
N TYR A 173 15.79 5.43 13.18
CA TYR A 173 15.33 6.42 14.13
C TYR A 173 16.05 6.23 15.47
N ASN A 174 16.65 7.31 15.95
CA ASN A 174 17.53 7.31 17.12
C ASN A 174 17.04 8.24 18.25
N GLY A 175 15.87 8.87 18.08
CA GLY A 175 15.32 9.85 19.03
C GLY A 175 15.94 11.25 18.94
N ASP A 176 16.76 11.52 17.93
CA ASP A 176 17.28 12.86 17.64
C ASP A 176 16.25 13.66 16.83
N ASP A 177 15.54 14.55 17.52
CA ASP A 177 14.50 15.39 16.93
C ASP A 177 15.03 16.47 15.96
N GLU A 178 16.35 16.67 15.85
CA GLU A 178 16.94 17.55 14.82
C GLU A 178 17.07 16.83 13.47
N ALA A 179 17.37 15.53 13.50
CA ALA A 179 17.58 14.71 12.31
C ALA A 179 16.33 13.94 11.88
N TRP A 180 15.42 13.65 12.82
CA TRP A 180 14.24 12.84 12.60
C TRP A 180 12.96 13.52 13.07
N THR A 181 11.86 13.14 12.43
CA THR A 181 10.50 13.52 12.87
C THR A 181 9.63 12.28 12.94
N VAL A 182 8.73 12.25 13.92
CA VAL A 182 7.72 11.18 14.03
C VAL A 182 6.55 11.54 13.11
N ASP A 183 6.38 10.77 12.03
CA ASP A 183 5.36 10.97 11.00
C ASP A 183 4.70 9.64 10.60
N PHE A 184 3.70 9.22 11.38
CA PHE A 184 2.91 8.02 11.09
C PHE A 184 2.18 8.12 9.76
N ALA A 185 1.69 9.31 9.39
CA ALA A 185 0.94 9.52 8.17
C ALA A 185 1.82 9.39 6.93
N GLY A 186 2.99 10.03 6.93
CA GLY A 186 4.00 9.91 5.88
C GLY A 186 4.56 8.50 5.77
N VAL A 187 4.82 7.80 6.88
CA VAL A 187 5.28 6.40 6.86
C VAL A 187 4.21 5.48 6.28
N ALA A 188 2.95 5.64 6.66
CA ALA A 188 1.84 4.87 6.08
C ALA A 188 1.69 5.16 4.58
N ALA A 189 1.74 6.44 4.20
CA ALA A 189 1.66 6.87 2.81
C ALA A 189 2.79 6.25 1.97
N GLY A 190 4.04 6.36 2.42
CA GLY A 190 5.21 5.82 1.71
C GLY A 190 5.21 4.30 1.61
N PHE A 191 4.91 3.62 2.72
CA PHE A 191 4.76 2.16 2.72
C PHE A 191 3.72 1.70 1.71
N ILE A 192 2.54 2.31 1.71
CA ILE A 192 1.44 1.91 0.84
C ILE A 192 1.75 2.28 -0.63
N SER A 193 2.40 3.42 -0.88
CA SER A 193 2.69 3.97 -2.21
C SER A 193 3.76 3.20 -2.98
N VAL A 194 4.82 2.78 -2.29
CA VAL A 194 6.03 2.24 -2.93
C VAL A 194 6.23 0.78 -2.52
N SER A 195 6.60 0.56 -1.26
CA SER A 195 6.95 -0.75 -0.72
C SER A 195 5.87 -1.82 -0.92
N LEU A 196 4.63 -1.51 -0.55
CA LEU A 196 3.54 -2.47 -0.60
C LEU A 196 3.18 -2.84 -2.05
N VAL A 197 3.25 -1.88 -2.97
CA VAL A 197 3.04 -2.15 -4.41
C VAL A 197 4.06 -3.17 -4.92
N GLN A 198 5.34 -3.00 -4.56
CA GLN A 198 6.41 -3.92 -4.95
C GLN A 198 6.22 -5.31 -4.32
N LEU A 199 5.98 -5.39 -3.01
CA LEU A 199 5.85 -6.65 -2.27
C LEU A 199 4.65 -7.50 -2.72
N THR A 200 3.59 -6.84 -3.19
CA THR A 200 2.35 -7.48 -3.63
C THR A 200 2.28 -7.68 -5.13
N SER A 201 3.21 -7.08 -5.90
CA SER A 201 3.11 -6.95 -7.36
C SER A 201 1.78 -6.32 -7.79
N PHE A 202 1.30 -5.36 -6.99
CA PHE A 202 0.03 -4.66 -7.17
C PHE A 202 -1.22 -5.58 -7.23
N GLU A 203 -1.15 -6.74 -6.58
CA GLU A 203 -2.27 -7.68 -6.47
C GLU A 203 -3.26 -7.22 -5.39
N HIS A 204 -4.55 -7.15 -5.75
CA HIS A 204 -5.57 -6.49 -4.94
C HIS A 204 -5.72 -7.11 -3.53
N GLN A 205 -5.85 -8.43 -3.41
CA GLN A 205 -6.08 -9.07 -2.11
C GLN A 205 -4.88 -8.90 -1.17
N ARG A 206 -3.67 -8.99 -1.71
CA ARG A 206 -2.42 -8.78 -0.98
C ARG A 206 -2.22 -7.32 -0.59
N MET A 207 -2.54 -6.36 -1.47
CA MET A 207 -2.57 -4.93 -1.14
C MET A 207 -3.51 -4.66 0.05
N MET A 208 -4.75 -5.15 -0.01
CA MET A 208 -5.71 -4.97 1.08
C MET A 208 -5.24 -5.63 2.39
N THR A 209 -4.59 -6.79 2.30
CA THR A 209 -3.99 -7.46 3.47
C THR A 209 -2.86 -6.63 4.10
N GLY A 210 -2.03 -5.97 3.28
CA GLY A 210 -0.99 -5.06 3.76
C GLY A 210 -1.56 -3.83 4.46
N ILE A 211 -2.52 -3.15 3.83
CA ILE A 211 -3.18 -1.96 4.39
C ILE A 211 -3.89 -2.31 5.72
N ASP A 212 -4.65 -3.41 5.75
CA ASP A 212 -5.33 -3.89 6.96
C ASP A 212 -4.33 -4.20 8.11
N THR A 213 -3.14 -4.70 7.78
CA THR A 213 -2.09 -4.95 8.78
C THR A 213 -1.66 -3.66 9.48
N VAL A 214 -1.49 -2.57 8.70
CA VAL A 214 -1.14 -1.25 9.24
C VAL A 214 -2.31 -0.63 10.00
N ILE A 215 -3.55 -0.70 9.48
CA ILE A 215 -4.75 -0.24 10.19
C ILE A 215 -4.88 -0.89 11.57
N ASN A 216 -4.67 -2.20 11.65
CA ASN A 216 -4.78 -2.93 12.91
C ASN A 216 -3.75 -2.45 13.94
N PHE A 217 -2.52 -2.15 13.50
CA PHE A 217 -1.47 -1.61 14.35
C PHE A 217 -1.76 -0.16 14.79
N LEU A 218 -2.17 0.71 13.88
CA LEU A 218 -2.52 2.10 14.21
C LEU A 218 -3.71 2.18 15.17
N ARG A 219 -4.72 1.32 14.99
CA ARG A 219 -5.84 1.19 15.94
C ARG A 219 -5.37 0.68 17.30
N TYR A 220 -4.39 -0.23 17.32
CA TYR A 220 -3.78 -0.70 18.56
C TYR A 220 -3.06 0.45 19.29
N ILE A 221 -2.30 1.29 18.58
CA ILE A 221 -1.67 2.49 19.16
C ILE A 221 -2.72 3.39 19.85
N LEU A 222 -3.81 3.71 19.17
CA LEU A 222 -4.87 4.57 19.72
C LEU A 222 -5.60 3.92 20.89
N HIS A 223 -5.92 2.63 20.79
CA HIS A 223 -6.62 1.91 21.85
C HIS A 223 -5.83 1.85 23.16
N HIS A 224 -4.50 1.82 23.06
CA HIS A 224 -3.59 1.69 24.18
C HIS A 224 -2.97 3.01 24.66
N ASP A 225 -3.37 4.15 24.08
CA ASP A 225 -2.88 5.49 24.46
C ASP A 225 -1.34 5.58 24.48
N VAL A 226 -0.70 4.99 23.47
CA VAL A 226 0.77 4.76 23.45
C VAL A 226 1.56 6.07 23.34
N CYS A 227 1.05 7.01 22.54
CA CYS A 227 1.69 8.28 22.25
C CYS A 227 0.63 9.36 21.97
N PRO A 228 -0.08 9.83 23.01
CA PRO A 228 -1.15 10.83 22.87
C PRO A 228 -0.67 12.12 22.22
N GLU A 229 0.61 12.47 22.36
CA GLU A 229 1.23 13.62 21.70
C GLU A 229 1.22 13.53 20.16
N PHE A 230 1.07 12.33 19.60
CA PHE A 230 0.98 12.07 18.15
C PHE A 230 -0.39 11.52 17.72
N GLU A 231 -1.43 11.63 18.56
CA GLU A 231 -2.75 11.03 18.30
C GLU A 231 -3.37 11.50 16.97
N ASP A 232 -3.26 12.80 16.67
CA ASP A 232 -3.81 13.39 15.44
C ASP A 232 -3.12 12.86 14.18
N ASP A 233 -1.83 12.58 14.28
CA ASP A 233 -1.03 12.03 13.20
C ASP A 233 -1.29 10.53 12.98
N VAL A 234 -1.45 9.76 14.07
CA VAL A 234 -1.92 8.36 14.00
C VAL A 234 -3.31 8.28 13.35
N LYS A 235 -4.22 9.22 13.66
CA LYS A 235 -5.52 9.34 12.98
C LYS A 235 -5.37 9.75 11.52
N ALA A 236 -4.39 10.59 11.18
CA ALA A 236 -4.08 10.94 9.79
C ALA A 236 -3.60 9.72 9.00
N ALA A 237 -2.72 8.89 9.59
CA ALA A 237 -2.28 7.64 9.01
C ALA A 237 -3.44 6.65 8.74
N LEU A 238 -4.42 6.57 9.65
CA LEU A 238 -5.64 5.80 9.42
C LEU A 238 -6.45 6.34 8.23
N ARG A 239 -6.59 7.67 8.09
CA ARG A 239 -7.25 8.27 6.92
C ARG A 239 -6.51 7.95 5.62
N VAL A 240 -5.17 7.95 5.63
CA VAL A 240 -4.38 7.52 4.46
C VAL A 240 -4.69 6.07 4.10
N CYS A 241 -4.78 5.17 5.08
CA CYS A 241 -5.13 3.77 4.85
C CYS A 241 -6.56 3.62 4.27
N ASP A 242 -7.52 4.39 4.79
CA ASP A 242 -8.90 4.40 4.28
C ASP A 242 -8.95 4.91 2.83
N THR A 243 -8.25 6.01 2.52
CA THR A 243 -8.11 6.53 1.14
C THR A 243 -7.47 5.50 0.22
N ALA A 244 -6.43 4.80 0.68
CA ALA A 244 -5.76 3.75 -0.10
C ALA A 244 -6.68 2.59 -0.46
N CYS A 245 -7.60 2.21 0.43
CA CYS A 245 -8.58 1.16 0.15
C CYS A 245 -9.54 1.52 -1.00
N VAL A 246 -9.72 2.82 -1.27
CA VAL A 246 -10.59 3.35 -2.33
C VAL A 246 -9.79 3.63 -3.61
N GLU A 247 -8.69 4.36 -3.49
CA GLU A 247 -7.94 4.86 -4.65
C GLU A 247 -7.12 3.77 -5.34
N TRP A 248 -6.62 2.73 -4.66
CA TRP A 248 -5.88 1.67 -5.34
C TRP A 248 -6.72 0.87 -6.34
N PRO A 249 -7.95 0.43 -5.99
CA PRO A 249 -8.87 -0.10 -6.97
C PRO A 249 -9.14 0.85 -8.14
N MET A 250 -9.23 2.16 -7.88
CA MET A 250 -9.40 3.17 -8.93
C MET A 250 -8.20 3.23 -9.87
N VAL A 251 -6.97 3.32 -9.34
CA VAL A 251 -5.72 3.31 -10.12
C VAL A 251 -5.61 2.02 -10.94
N ARG A 252 -5.91 0.87 -10.35
CA ARG A 252 -5.92 -0.41 -11.07
C ARG A 252 -6.93 -0.38 -12.22
N LYS A 253 -8.14 0.14 -12.00
CA LYS A 253 -9.14 0.30 -13.06
C LYS A 253 -8.63 1.25 -14.15
N LEU A 254 -8.02 2.38 -13.80
CA LEU A 254 -7.43 3.33 -14.77
C LEU A 254 -6.45 2.65 -15.73
N TYR A 255 -5.55 1.79 -15.24
CA TYR A 255 -4.62 1.03 -16.10
C TYR A 255 -5.32 0.07 -17.10
N THR A 256 -6.59 -0.27 -16.88
CA THR A 256 -7.38 -1.12 -17.79
C THR A 256 -8.26 -0.34 -18.74
N VAL A 257 -8.67 0.87 -18.36
CA VAL A 257 -9.64 1.68 -19.14
C VAL A 257 -8.98 2.80 -19.93
N LEU A 258 -7.80 3.27 -19.54
CA LEU A 258 -7.03 4.22 -20.33
C LEU A 258 -6.56 3.56 -21.63
N PRO A 259 -6.58 4.28 -22.76
CA PRO A 259 -6.88 5.72 -22.91
C PRO A 259 -8.36 6.13 -22.88
N GLY A 260 -9.27 5.16 -23.02
CA GLY A 260 -10.65 5.42 -23.36
C GLY A 260 -10.84 5.71 -24.85
N ASN A 261 -12.09 5.77 -25.27
CA ASN A 261 -12.47 5.95 -26.67
C ASN A 261 -12.10 7.34 -27.19
N PHE A 262 -12.23 8.39 -26.36
CA PHE A 262 -11.93 9.75 -26.80
C PHE A 262 -10.44 9.96 -27.10
N ASN A 263 -9.56 9.66 -26.14
CA ASN A 263 -8.12 9.85 -26.33
C ASN A 263 -7.55 8.85 -27.36
N LEU A 264 -8.13 7.64 -27.48
CA LEU A 264 -7.78 6.71 -28.56
C LEU A 264 -8.12 7.28 -29.95
N ALA A 265 -9.32 7.83 -30.11
CA ALA A 265 -9.73 8.44 -31.37
C ALA A 265 -8.87 9.65 -31.73
N ALA A 266 -8.55 10.50 -30.74
CA ALA A 266 -7.64 11.62 -30.95
C ALA A 266 -6.24 11.14 -31.37
N ALA A 267 -5.69 10.10 -30.73
CA ALA A 267 -4.41 9.53 -31.09
C ALA A 267 -4.41 8.98 -32.53
N ASP A 268 -5.42 8.21 -32.93
CA ASP A 268 -5.51 7.66 -34.28
C ASP A 268 -5.62 8.73 -35.38
N LEU A 269 -6.24 9.87 -35.08
CA LEU A 269 -6.44 10.96 -36.04
C LEU A 269 -5.22 11.86 -36.18
N PHE A 270 -4.48 12.10 -35.09
CA PHE A 270 -3.48 13.15 -35.04
C PHE A 270 -2.06 12.67 -34.72
N CYS A 271 -1.87 11.44 -34.22
CA CYS A 271 -0.53 10.87 -34.06
C CYS A 271 0.00 10.34 -35.41
N PRO A 272 1.33 10.43 -35.66
CA PRO A 272 1.95 9.75 -36.79
C PRO A 272 1.67 8.23 -36.74
N ALA A 273 1.46 7.60 -37.91
CA ALA A 273 1.03 6.20 -38.00
C ALA A 273 1.96 5.21 -37.28
N GLU A 274 3.28 5.40 -37.35
CA GLU A 274 4.28 4.58 -36.65
C GLU A 274 4.18 4.66 -35.12
N THR A 275 3.62 5.77 -34.62
CA THR A 275 3.49 6.08 -33.20
C THR A 275 2.11 5.70 -32.65
N ALA A 276 1.07 5.74 -33.48
CA ALA A 276 -0.31 5.43 -33.09
C ALA A 276 -0.47 3.98 -32.60
N GLU A 277 0.23 3.02 -33.23
CA GLU A 277 0.20 1.61 -32.82
C GLU A 277 0.88 1.35 -31.46
N SER A 278 1.85 2.18 -31.07
CA SER A 278 2.61 2.02 -29.83
C SER A 278 2.14 2.89 -28.66
N ALA A 279 1.46 4.01 -28.95
CA ALA A 279 1.00 5.03 -27.99
C ALA A 279 0.19 4.47 -26.81
N TRP A 280 -0.56 3.39 -27.04
CA TRP A 280 -1.42 2.75 -26.04
C TRP A 280 -1.20 1.24 -25.93
N SER A 281 0.05 0.78 -26.13
CA SER A 281 0.46 -0.62 -25.94
C SER A 281 0.44 -1.09 -24.47
N PHE A 282 -0.55 -0.66 -23.68
CA PHE A 282 -0.80 -1.17 -22.33
C PHE A 282 -1.35 -2.58 -22.40
N GLN A 283 -0.92 -3.43 -21.47
CA GLN A 283 -1.18 -4.88 -21.52
C GLN A 283 -2.66 -5.27 -21.36
N GLN A 284 -3.56 -4.36 -20.98
CA GLN A 284 -4.94 -4.70 -20.60
C GLN A 284 -6.05 -3.92 -21.31
N TYR A 285 -5.76 -2.77 -21.96
CA TYR A 285 -6.79 -2.05 -22.69
C TYR A 285 -7.16 -2.82 -23.97
N LYS A 286 -8.45 -3.13 -24.13
CA LYS A 286 -8.97 -3.77 -25.33
C LYS A 286 -9.63 -2.73 -26.23
N ARG A 287 -9.01 -2.46 -27.37
CA ARG A 287 -9.58 -1.64 -28.44
C ARG A 287 -10.91 -2.24 -28.94
N PRO A 288 -11.95 -1.41 -29.19
CA PRO A 288 -13.20 -1.89 -29.80
C PRO A 288 -12.98 -2.41 -31.24
N ASP A 289 -13.67 -3.49 -31.63
CA ASP A 289 -13.46 -4.15 -32.93
C ASP A 289 -13.88 -3.27 -34.13
N ASP A 290 -15.01 -2.57 -34.02
CA ASP A 290 -15.54 -1.66 -35.06
C ASP A 290 -15.32 -0.18 -34.72
N PHE A 291 -14.07 0.17 -34.35
CA PHE A 291 -13.75 1.53 -33.90
C PHE A 291 -13.54 2.50 -35.07
N ASP A 292 -14.42 3.50 -35.23
CA ASP A 292 -14.26 4.63 -36.15
C ASP A 292 -13.78 5.90 -35.42
N PRO A 293 -12.49 6.26 -35.51
CA PRO A 293 -11.93 7.42 -34.82
C PRO A 293 -12.61 8.74 -35.19
N LYS A 294 -13.01 8.91 -36.46
CA LYS A 294 -13.61 10.18 -36.92
C LYS A 294 -14.96 10.38 -36.27
N SER A 295 -15.83 9.37 -36.32
CA SER A 295 -17.15 9.45 -35.70
C SER A 295 -17.05 9.64 -34.19
N VAL A 296 -16.19 8.88 -33.50
CA VAL A 296 -16.00 9.00 -32.04
C VAL A 296 -15.49 10.38 -31.64
N PHE A 297 -14.46 10.89 -32.31
CA PHE A 297 -13.84 12.17 -31.95
C PHE A 297 -14.77 13.35 -32.24
N PHE A 298 -15.29 13.47 -33.46
CA PHE A 298 -16.08 14.65 -33.83
C PHE A 298 -17.46 14.66 -33.16
N SER A 299 -18.07 13.49 -32.89
CA SER A 299 -19.31 13.45 -32.09
C SER A 299 -19.06 13.87 -30.64
N ALA A 300 -17.95 13.43 -30.02
CA ALA A 300 -17.57 13.91 -28.69
C ALA A 300 -17.41 15.44 -28.66
N ILE A 301 -16.60 15.99 -29.58
CA ILE A 301 -16.38 17.45 -29.71
C ILE A 301 -17.71 18.20 -29.89
N ALA A 302 -18.65 17.67 -30.68
CA ALA A 302 -19.95 18.30 -30.92
C ALA A 302 -20.90 18.26 -29.72
N LEU A 303 -20.75 17.28 -28.82
CA LEU A 303 -21.64 17.06 -27.69
C LEU A 303 -21.12 17.62 -26.37
N MET A 304 -19.81 17.85 -26.27
CA MET A 304 -19.18 18.53 -25.14
C MET A 304 -19.66 19.97 -25.02
N ASP A 305 -19.78 20.45 -23.79
CA ASP A 305 -20.16 21.83 -23.48
C ASP A 305 -18.95 22.79 -23.64
N GLU A 306 -18.26 22.74 -24.79
CA GLU A 306 -17.05 23.51 -25.12
C GLU A 306 -17.18 24.23 -26.48
N PRO A 307 -18.03 25.27 -26.60
CA PRO A 307 -18.42 25.87 -27.88
C PRO A 307 -17.27 26.57 -28.63
N GLU A 308 -16.34 27.18 -27.90
CA GLU A 308 -15.15 27.82 -28.52
C GLU A 308 -14.20 26.80 -29.10
N LEU A 309 -14.00 25.67 -28.40
CA LEU A 309 -13.20 24.56 -28.88
C LEU A 309 -13.83 23.89 -30.10
N PHE A 310 -15.14 23.64 -30.04
CA PHE A 310 -15.93 23.16 -31.17
C PHE A 310 -15.75 24.05 -32.41
N GLY A 311 -15.89 25.38 -32.23
CA GLY A 311 -15.69 26.35 -33.30
C GLY A 311 -14.29 26.27 -33.92
N ARG A 312 -13.23 26.18 -33.10
CA ARG A 312 -11.84 26.07 -33.58
C ARG A 312 -11.55 24.74 -34.29
N ILE A 313 -12.09 23.63 -33.82
CA ILE A 313 -11.89 22.29 -34.41
C ILE A 313 -12.68 22.10 -35.71
N CYS A 314 -13.90 22.63 -35.80
CA CYS A 314 -14.76 22.39 -36.97
C CYS A 314 -14.53 23.37 -38.14
N THR A 315 -13.80 24.47 -37.92
CA THR A 315 -13.56 25.49 -38.96
C THR A 315 -12.25 25.32 -39.73
N LYS A 316 -11.33 24.49 -39.24
CA LYS A 316 -10.06 24.14 -39.89
C LYS A 316 -9.74 22.69 -39.62
N GLU A 317 -8.94 22.06 -40.48
CA GLU A 317 -8.38 20.74 -40.21
C GLU A 317 -7.28 20.88 -39.14
N PRO A 318 -7.51 20.43 -37.89
CA PRO A 318 -6.55 20.63 -36.80
C PRO A 318 -5.27 19.84 -37.07
N LYS A 319 -4.13 20.42 -36.69
CA LYS A 319 -2.82 19.76 -36.83
C LYS A 319 -2.12 19.71 -35.49
N LEU A 320 -1.29 18.68 -35.32
CA LEU A 320 -0.38 18.60 -34.19
C LEU A 320 0.55 19.81 -34.19
N GLU A 321 0.55 20.56 -33.09
CA GLU A 321 1.40 21.72 -32.88
C GLU A 321 2.58 21.36 -31.99
N ARG A 322 2.33 20.64 -30.89
CA ARG A 322 3.34 20.31 -29.88
C ARG A 322 3.14 18.92 -29.29
N GLU A 323 4.26 18.33 -28.91
CA GLU A 323 4.37 17.13 -28.08
C GLU A 323 5.27 17.46 -26.89
N PHE A 324 4.84 17.06 -25.70
CA PHE A 324 5.66 17.17 -24.50
C PHE A 324 5.27 16.11 -23.47
N THR A 325 6.22 15.72 -22.63
CA THR A 325 5.99 14.87 -21.46
C THR A 325 6.09 15.72 -20.21
N CYS A 326 5.13 15.56 -19.31
CA CYS A 326 5.15 16.23 -18.01
C CYS A 326 4.45 15.39 -16.93
N THR A 327 4.75 15.73 -15.68
CA THR A 327 4.03 15.22 -14.52
C THR A 327 2.89 16.18 -14.17
N ILE A 328 1.68 15.64 -14.10
CA ILE A 328 0.44 16.36 -13.86
C ILE A 328 -0.17 15.90 -12.54
N GLU A 329 -0.64 16.83 -11.71
CA GLU A 329 -1.42 16.56 -10.51
C GLU A 329 -2.87 17.00 -10.75
N LEU A 330 -3.81 16.09 -10.52
CA LEU A 330 -5.23 16.32 -10.70
C LEU A 330 -5.76 17.29 -9.64
N VAL A 331 -6.39 18.37 -10.10
CA VAL A 331 -7.00 19.39 -9.24
C VAL A 331 -8.50 19.15 -9.11
N GLU A 332 -9.18 18.96 -10.23
CA GLU A 332 -10.64 18.89 -10.26
C GLU A 332 -11.14 18.06 -11.44
N VAL A 333 -12.28 17.39 -11.24
CA VAL A 333 -12.96 16.57 -12.25
C VAL A 333 -14.36 17.12 -12.49
N PHE A 334 -14.68 17.35 -13.76
CA PHE A 334 -15.99 17.76 -14.24
C PHE A 334 -16.60 16.62 -15.06
N ARG A 335 -17.42 15.79 -14.41
CA ARG A 335 -18.17 14.73 -15.10
C ARG A 335 -19.26 15.33 -16.00
N PRO A 336 -19.64 14.66 -17.11
CA PRO A 336 -20.70 15.10 -18.00
C PRO A 336 -22.03 15.38 -17.28
N SER A 337 -22.70 16.46 -17.67
CA SER A 337 -24.02 16.82 -17.14
C SER A 337 -25.09 15.82 -17.55
N GLU A 338 -26.20 15.75 -16.80
CA GLU A 338 -27.33 14.88 -17.17
C GLU A 338 -27.86 15.15 -18.58
N ASP A 339 -27.88 16.42 -18.99
CA ASP A 339 -28.36 16.82 -20.30
C ASP A 339 -27.40 16.38 -21.40
N MET A 340 -26.08 16.48 -21.17
CA MET A 340 -25.10 15.92 -22.08
C MET A 340 -25.26 14.40 -22.21
N ILE A 341 -25.43 13.68 -21.10
CA ILE A 341 -25.66 12.22 -21.09
C ILE A 341 -26.91 11.87 -21.90
N LYS A 342 -28.01 12.63 -21.77
CA LYS A 342 -29.23 12.43 -22.57
C LYS A 342 -28.98 12.66 -24.05
N ARG A 343 -28.25 13.73 -24.43
CA ARG A 343 -27.91 14.03 -25.83
C ARG A 343 -27.08 12.89 -26.46
N VAL A 344 -26.05 12.43 -25.75
CA VAL A 344 -25.20 11.31 -26.19
C VAL A 344 -26.03 10.04 -26.42
N LYS A 345 -26.91 9.68 -25.47
CA LYS A 345 -27.79 8.51 -25.60
C LYS A 345 -28.81 8.62 -26.74
N SER A 346 -29.14 9.83 -27.17
CA SER A 346 -30.04 10.07 -28.29
C SER A 346 -29.34 10.15 -29.66
N LEU A 347 -28.01 10.04 -29.69
CA LEU A 347 -27.25 10.19 -30.92
C LEU A 347 -27.47 9.00 -31.86
N VAL A 348 -27.79 9.32 -33.11
CA VAL A 348 -27.95 8.37 -34.21
C VAL A 348 -27.03 8.84 -35.34
N ILE A 349 -26.14 7.96 -35.81
CA ILE A 349 -25.26 8.23 -36.95
C ILE A 349 -25.65 7.27 -38.08
N GLY A 350 -26.14 7.84 -39.19
CA GLY A 350 -26.81 7.06 -40.23
C GLY A 350 -28.14 6.49 -39.72
N ASP A 351 -28.34 5.18 -39.86
CA ASP A 351 -29.55 4.48 -39.40
C ASP A 351 -29.36 3.77 -38.04
N ASN A 352 -28.17 3.88 -37.44
CA ASN A 352 -27.81 3.13 -36.24
C ASN A 352 -27.67 4.03 -35.01
N PRO A 353 -28.22 3.61 -33.85
CA PRO A 353 -27.85 4.20 -32.57
C PRO A 353 -26.34 4.16 -32.40
N PHE A 354 -25.74 5.29 -32.01
CA PHE A 354 -24.30 5.37 -31.81
C PHE A 354 -24.00 5.32 -30.32
N GLU A 355 -23.47 4.17 -29.87
CA GLU A 355 -23.04 3.99 -28.49
C GLU A 355 -21.73 4.74 -28.25
N HIS A 356 -21.84 5.92 -27.65
CA HIS A 356 -20.71 6.77 -27.30
C HIS A 356 -20.66 7.03 -25.80
N ILE A 357 -19.46 7.08 -25.25
CA ILE A 357 -19.27 7.36 -23.82
C ILE A 357 -19.19 8.88 -23.66
N PRO A 358 -20.06 9.49 -22.83
CA PRO A 358 -19.99 10.93 -22.56
C PRO A 358 -18.59 11.34 -22.10
N VAL A 359 -18.07 12.44 -22.65
CA VAL A 359 -16.74 12.97 -22.35
C VAL A 359 -16.84 14.16 -21.40
N GLY A 360 -16.14 14.11 -20.27
CA GLY A 360 -15.99 15.23 -19.36
C GLY A 360 -14.60 15.84 -19.46
N LYS A 361 -14.25 16.65 -18.47
CA LYS A 361 -12.91 17.26 -18.39
C LYS A 361 -12.30 17.15 -17.00
N ALA A 362 -10.99 17.12 -16.96
CA ALA A 362 -10.19 17.14 -15.75
C ALA A 362 -9.15 18.27 -15.84
N ILE A 363 -8.96 18.97 -14.72
CA ILE A 363 -8.04 20.10 -14.59
C ILE A 363 -6.81 19.64 -13.82
N PHE A 364 -5.64 19.93 -14.36
CA PHE A 364 -4.37 19.54 -13.79
C PHE A 364 -3.48 20.76 -13.58
N LYS A 365 -2.59 20.68 -12.61
CA LYS A 365 -1.46 21.58 -12.41
C LYS A 365 -0.15 20.80 -12.55
N GLN A 366 0.99 21.50 -12.53
CA GLN A 366 2.28 20.84 -12.43
C GLN A 366 2.36 19.98 -11.17
N GLY A 367 2.75 18.72 -11.34
CA GLY A 367 2.97 17.76 -10.24
C GLY A 367 4.41 17.27 -10.17
N THR A 368 4.71 16.53 -9.11
CA THR A 368 5.98 15.82 -8.92
C THR A 368 5.69 14.45 -8.32
N ILE A 369 6.31 13.43 -8.93
CA ILE A 369 6.32 12.05 -8.42
C ILE A 369 7.80 11.78 -8.10
N GLU A 370 8.10 11.72 -6.81
CA GLU A 370 9.45 11.46 -6.32
C GLU A 370 9.78 9.96 -6.41
N ASP A 371 11.05 9.66 -6.65
CA ASP A 371 11.59 8.30 -6.74
C ASP A 371 13.04 8.25 -6.20
N ASP A 372 13.75 7.16 -6.49
CA ASP A 372 15.15 6.95 -6.08
C ASP A 372 16.18 7.71 -6.93
N TRP A 373 15.74 8.52 -7.90
CA TRP A 373 16.61 9.27 -8.80
C TRP A 373 16.47 10.78 -8.58
N GLU A 374 17.60 11.49 -8.68
CA GLU A 374 17.56 12.95 -8.82
C GLU A 374 17.07 13.29 -10.24
N THR A 375 15.78 13.54 -10.37
CA THR A 375 15.20 14.03 -11.63
C THR A 375 15.29 15.55 -11.69
N PRO A 376 15.94 16.14 -12.70
CA PRO A 376 15.97 17.59 -12.85
C PRO A 376 14.56 18.13 -13.05
N ALA A 377 14.25 19.26 -12.41
CA ALA A 377 12.95 19.90 -12.54
C ALA A 377 12.70 20.30 -14.01
N PHE A 378 11.74 19.65 -14.65
CA PHE A 378 11.29 20.05 -15.97
C PHE A 378 10.36 21.25 -15.84
N PRO A 379 10.57 22.33 -16.62
CA PRO A 379 9.67 23.48 -16.59
C PRO A 379 8.28 23.04 -17.05
N TRP A 380 7.25 23.65 -16.46
CA TRP A 380 5.88 23.47 -16.90
C TRP A 380 5.77 23.81 -18.40
N PRO A 381 5.26 22.90 -19.25
CA PRO A 381 5.43 23.02 -20.70
C PRO A 381 4.47 24.04 -21.33
N ILE A 382 3.51 24.57 -20.58
CA ILE A 382 2.51 25.52 -21.06
C ILE A 382 2.60 26.84 -20.27
N ALA A 383 2.05 27.91 -20.83
CA ALA A 383 2.11 29.24 -20.20
C ALA A 383 1.04 29.40 -19.11
N GLU A 384 -0.05 28.65 -19.20
CA GLU A 384 -1.15 28.62 -18.24
C GLU A 384 -0.77 27.83 -16.99
N ASP A 385 -1.19 28.27 -15.81
CA ASP A 385 -0.92 27.56 -14.56
C ASP A 385 -1.60 26.18 -14.48
N THR A 386 -2.62 25.95 -15.31
CA THR A 386 -3.40 24.71 -15.34
C THR A 386 -3.62 24.20 -16.76
N MET A 387 -3.77 22.88 -16.87
CA MET A 387 -4.04 22.16 -18.11
C MET A 387 -5.40 21.49 -18.02
N THR A 388 -6.22 21.67 -19.06
CA THR A 388 -7.49 20.94 -19.21
C THR A 388 -7.27 19.76 -20.15
N LEU A 389 -7.67 18.56 -19.73
CA LEU A 389 -7.69 17.35 -20.54
C LEU A 389 -9.08 16.73 -20.51
N PHE A 390 -9.42 15.99 -21.56
CA PHE A 390 -10.75 15.41 -21.75
C PHE A 390 -10.70 13.88 -21.69
N PHE A 391 -11.68 13.28 -21.03
CA PHE A 391 -11.73 11.83 -20.81
C PHE A 391 -13.16 11.32 -20.84
N ASP A 392 -13.32 10.06 -21.23
CA ASP A 392 -14.58 9.34 -21.10
C ASP A 392 -15.03 9.27 -19.61
N ASP A 393 -16.34 9.35 -19.36
CA ASP A 393 -16.91 9.46 -18.01
C ASP A 393 -16.51 8.30 -17.07
N ASN A 394 -16.34 7.09 -17.60
CA ASN A 394 -15.89 5.93 -16.84
C ASN A 394 -14.43 6.04 -16.35
N ILE A 395 -13.60 6.82 -17.05
CA ILE A 395 -12.24 7.15 -16.62
C ILE A 395 -12.29 8.21 -15.53
N LEU A 396 -13.09 9.27 -15.73
CA LEU A 396 -13.26 10.36 -14.76
C LEU A 396 -13.82 9.87 -13.42
N GLU A 397 -14.68 8.83 -13.43
CA GLU A 397 -15.16 8.17 -12.21
C GLU A 397 -14.03 7.57 -11.36
N CYS A 398 -12.88 7.23 -11.97
CA CYS A 398 -11.74 6.61 -11.31
C CYS A 398 -10.62 7.63 -11.01
N MET A 399 -10.90 8.92 -11.11
CA MET A 399 -9.94 10.00 -10.90
C MET A 399 -10.28 10.78 -9.62
N ALA A 400 -9.34 10.82 -8.67
CA ALA A 400 -9.49 11.56 -7.42
C ALA A 400 -8.50 12.74 -7.36
N PRO A 401 -8.94 13.95 -6.92
CA PRO A 401 -8.03 15.08 -6.72
C PRO A 401 -6.79 14.72 -5.91
N GLY A 402 -5.63 15.23 -6.34
CA GLY A 402 -4.32 14.90 -5.80
C GLY A 402 -3.62 13.74 -6.50
N MET A 403 -4.35 12.86 -7.22
CA MET A 403 -3.71 11.83 -8.05
C MET A 403 -2.73 12.46 -9.04
N LYS A 404 -1.61 11.78 -9.28
CA LYS A 404 -0.57 12.28 -10.18
C LYS A 404 -0.31 11.27 -11.29
N ALA A 405 0.09 11.78 -12.45
CA ALA A 405 0.53 10.94 -13.56
C ALA A 405 1.68 11.60 -14.31
N THR A 406 2.60 10.79 -14.83
CA THR A 406 3.53 11.24 -15.88
C THR A 406 2.95 10.80 -17.22
N ALA A 407 2.70 11.77 -18.10
CA ALA A 407 2.02 11.52 -19.36
C ALA A 407 2.65 12.33 -20.50
N THR A 408 2.58 11.76 -21.70
CA THR A 408 2.88 12.49 -22.93
C THR A 408 1.59 13.08 -23.46
N ILE A 409 1.59 14.39 -23.67
CA ILE A 409 0.43 15.18 -24.09
C ILE A 409 0.68 15.72 -25.49
N TYR A 410 -0.35 15.62 -26.34
CA TYR A 410 -0.37 16.22 -27.67
C TYR A 410 -1.27 17.44 -27.64
N GLU A 411 -0.77 18.55 -28.20
CA GLU A 411 -1.49 19.81 -28.34
C GLU A 411 -1.72 20.10 -29.82
N LEU A 412 -2.98 20.29 -30.19
CA LEU A 412 -3.38 20.69 -31.52
C LEU A 412 -3.37 22.22 -31.65
N ASP A 413 -3.13 22.72 -32.86
CA ASP A 413 -3.19 24.15 -33.19
C ASP A 413 -4.58 24.79 -33.00
N ALA A 414 -5.61 23.98 -32.77
CA ALA A 414 -6.96 24.39 -32.37
C ALA A 414 -7.10 24.61 -30.85
N GLY A 415 -6.05 24.36 -30.06
CA GLY A 415 -6.03 24.48 -28.60
C GLY A 415 -6.56 23.26 -27.84
N LEU A 416 -6.84 22.14 -28.51
CA LEU A 416 -7.17 20.88 -27.83
C LEU A 416 -5.90 20.19 -27.35
N ARG A 417 -5.90 19.74 -26.10
CA ARG A 417 -4.87 18.85 -25.54
C ARG A 417 -5.48 17.50 -25.25
N PHE A 418 -4.78 16.43 -25.62
CA PHE A 418 -5.20 15.05 -25.35
C PHE A 418 -4.01 14.21 -24.92
N VAL A 419 -4.29 13.15 -24.17
CA VAL A 419 -3.24 12.25 -23.69
C VAL A 419 -2.84 11.34 -24.85
N LYS A 420 -1.54 11.19 -25.09
CA LYS A 420 -0.99 10.21 -26.04
C LYS A 420 -0.56 8.93 -25.36
N SER A 421 0.04 9.02 -24.18
CA SER A 421 0.52 7.86 -23.41
C SER A 421 0.68 8.24 -21.95
N VAL A 422 0.59 7.25 -21.05
CA VAL A 422 0.77 7.44 -19.61
C VAL A 422 1.86 6.50 -19.10
N GLU A 423 2.93 7.03 -18.54
CA GLU A 423 4.03 6.22 -18.03
C GLU A 423 3.70 5.62 -16.65
N ILE A 424 3.22 6.47 -15.74
CA ILE A 424 2.89 6.09 -14.37
C ILE A 424 1.67 6.87 -13.88
N ILE A 425 0.86 6.22 -13.05
CA ILE A 425 -0.26 6.81 -12.31
C ILE A 425 -0.08 6.45 -10.85
N VAL A 426 -0.14 7.45 -9.98
CA VAL A 426 0.00 7.28 -8.54
C VAL A 426 -1.17 7.92 -7.80
N PRO A 427 -1.58 7.35 -6.65
CA PRO A 427 -2.70 7.88 -5.85
C PRO A 427 -2.39 9.25 -5.24
N SER A 428 -3.41 9.89 -4.67
CA SER A 428 -3.31 11.24 -4.08
C SER A 428 -2.36 11.33 -2.89
N PHE A 429 -2.20 10.23 -2.17
CA PHE A 429 -1.30 10.12 -1.02
C PHE A 429 0.11 9.65 -1.41
N TYR A 430 0.46 9.59 -2.70
CA TYR A 430 1.78 9.10 -3.13
C TYR A 430 2.91 9.87 -2.43
N THR A 431 3.73 9.12 -1.70
CA THR A 431 4.87 9.63 -0.95
C THR A 431 6.05 8.70 -1.19
N TYR A 432 7.21 9.25 -1.49
CA TYR A 432 8.47 8.51 -1.50
C TYR A 432 9.23 8.85 -0.22
N LEU A 433 9.66 7.84 0.54
CA LEU A 433 10.38 8.06 1.79
C LEU A 433 11.88 7.90 1.55
N PRO A 434 12.74 8.82 2.02
CA PRO A 434 14.20 8.65 1.93
C PRO A 434 14.70 7.33 2.53
N GLN A 435 13.99 6.80 3.54
CA GLN A 435 14.28 5.51 4.15
C GLN A 435 14.24 4.32 3.17
N GLU A 436 13.53 4.46 2.04
CA GLU A 436 13.55 3.48 0.93
C GLU A 436 14.98 3.28 0.38
N LEU A 437 15.83 4.32 0.40
CA LEU A 437 17.22 4.30 -0.04
C LEU A 437 18.16 3.61 0.97
N MET A 438 17.72 3.44 2.22
CA MET A 438 18.52 2.78 3.27
C MET A 438 18.46 1.24 3.19
N ARG A 439 17.75 0.71 2.20
CA ARG A 439 17.76 -0.73 1.89
C ARG A 439 19.12 -1.16 1.38
N GLY A 440 19.70 -2.15 2.07
CA GLY A 440 21.02 -2.67 1.72
C GLY A 440 22.17 -1.67 1.95
N TYR A 441 21.88 -0.47 2.48
CA TYR A 441 22.90 0.49 2.88
C TYR A 441 23.87 -0.16 3.86
N LYS A 442 25.15 0.03 3.60
CA LYS A 442 26.25 -0.37 4.47
C LYS A 442 27.04 0.89 4.77
N GLU A 443 27.20 1.16 6.05
CA GLU A 443 28.04 2.26 6.50
C GLU A 443 29.43 2.14 5.86
N PRO A 444 29.92 3.19 5.17
CA PRO A 444 31.26 3.21 4.63
C PRO A 444 32.25 2.93 5.75
N ARG A 445 33.11 1.93 5.54
CA ARG A 445 34.21 1.68 6.48
C ARG A 445 35.36 2.59 6.10
N ASP A 446 35.92 3.28 7.09
CA ASP A 446 37.20 3.93 6.94
C ASP A 446 38.21 2.91 6.40
N SER A 447 38.75 3.23 5.23
CA SER A 447 39.67 2.37 4.52
C SER A 447 41.00 3.09 4.43
N ASP A 448 42.04 2.50 5.03
CA ASP A 448 43.43 2.94 4.87
C ASP A 448 43.96 2.71 3.43
N ARG A 449 43.12 2.14 2.55
CA ARG A 449 43.48 1.91 1.15
C ARG A 449 43.50 3.25 0.40
N PRO A 450 44.63 3.59 -0.26
CA PRO A 450 44.66 4.75 -1.13
C PRO A 450 43.68 4.55 -2.29
N ALA A 451 42.84 5.56 -2.56
CA ALA A 451 41.92 5.53 -3.69
C ALA A 451 42.70 5.42 -5.01
N PRO A 452 42.16 4.71 -6.03
CA PRO A 452 42.69 4.76 -7.38
C PRO A 452 42.83 6.22 -7.82
N SER A 453 44.00 6.57 -8.33
CA SER A 453 44.26 7.92 -8.79
C SER A 453 44.75 7.90 -10.23
N ILE A 454 44.74 9.06 -10.88
CA ILE A 454 45.31 9.19 -12.24
C ILE A 454 46.79 8.77 -12.31
N HIS A 455 47.48 8.75 -11.15
CA HIS A 455 48.89 8.40 -11.02
C HIS A 455 49.12 6.96 -10.57
N ASP A 456 48.08 6.26 -10.09
CA ASP A 456 48.11 4.83 -9.78
C ASP A 456 46.71 4.22 -10.00
N PRO A 457 46.32 3.97 -11.27
CA PRO A 457 45.00 3.45 -11.60
C PRO A 457 44.82 1.99 -11.16
N ASP A 458 45.92 1.24 -11.04
CA ASP A 458 45.91 -0.20 -10.70
C ASP A 458 46.18 -0.45 -9.20
N ALA A 459 45.99 0.58 -8.35
CA ALA A 459 46.25 0.50 -6.91
C ALA A 459 45.46 -0.64 -6.24
N GLU A 460 44.24 -0.89 -6.69
CA GLU A 460 43.40 -1.99 -6.22
C GLU A 460 43.91 -3.36 -6.69
N GLU A 461 44.25 -3.53 -7.97
CA GLU A 461 44.75 -4.81 -8.52
C GLU A 461 46.08 -5.22 -7.88
N LYS A 462 47.00 -4.27 -7.67
CA LYS A 462 48.30 -4.52 -7.02
C LYS A 462 48.11 -5.00 -5.58
N GLN A 463 47.10 -4.49 -4.88
CA GLN A 463 46.81 -4.88 -3.50
C GLN A 463 46.02 -6.19 -3.41
N HIS A 464 45.09 -6.46 -4.32
CA HIS A 464 44.44 -7.78 -4.43
C HIS A 464 45.46 -8.89 -4.73
N ALA A 465 46.44 -8.61 -5.58
CA ALA A 465 47.55 -9.52 -5.84
C ALA A 465 48.50 -9.70 -4.65
N ALA A 466 48.62 -8.70 -3.76
CA ALA A 466 49.40 -8.80 -2.52
C ALA A 466 48.65 -9.60 -1.45
N ALA A 467 47.35 -9.33 -1.22
CA ALA A 467 46.53 -10.06 -0.27
C ALA A 467 46.34 -11.54 -0.65
N ALA A 468 46.28 -11.87 -1.94
CA ALA A 468 46.23 -13.25 -2.44
C ALA A 468 47.56 -14.01 -2.31
N LYS A 469 48.67 -13.33 -1.99
CA LYS A 469 49.96 -13.97 -1.69
C LYS A 469 50.18 -14.24 -0.20
N ASP A 470 49.43 -13.57 0.67
CA ASP A 470 49.56 -13.64 2.13
C ASP A 470 48.46 -14.50 2.80
N GLY A 471 47.56 -15.12 2.02
CA GLY A 471 46.59 -16.14 2.46
C GLY A 471 46.89 -17.49 1.85
#